data_AF-A0A9E2BWC2-F1
#
_entry.id   AF-A0A9E2BWC2-F1
#
_cell.length_a   1.000
_cell.length_b   1.000
_cell.length_c   1.000
_cell.angle_alpha   90.00
_cell.angle_beta   90.00
_cell.angle_gamma   90.00
#
_symmetry.space_group_name_H-M   'P 1'
#
loop_
_entity.id
_entity.type
_entity.pdbx_description
1 polymer ?
#
loop_
_entity_poly.entity_id
_entity_poly.type
_entity_poly.pdbx_seq_one_letter_code
_entity_poly.pdbx_strand_id
1 'polypeptide(L)'
;PWDAWDSEDFHAIEIWNHLSEWMERLTRRNKWWLYVNPRRSVIRPTAWTLEKWDSLNLQRRVVGVGGVDAHAHHYPIWQNLSATIFPYKVAFRSIQVHVLLENPLEKQNAEKALQSLFTAMRSGHVFVTNRYVGDARGFRFWADNENDGAVCQMGDRLPAASRLRFHYRLPADATSAVLLKNTQPLHRIKEHSGSCNSSGPGVYRIEGFRHRRAFIYSNPIVITA
;
A
#
# COMPACT_ATOMS: atom_id res chain seq x y z
N PRO A 1 -20.47 -1.87 -7.92
CA PRO A 1 -19.45 -2.30 -6.92
C PRO A 1 -19.14 -3.78 -7.10
N TRP A 2 -17.92 -4.24 -6.75
CA TRP A 2 -17.57 -5.66 -6.75
C TRP A 2 -18.17 -6.36 -5.53
N ASP A 3 -18.84 -7.49 -5.74
CA ASP A 3 -19.56 -8.27 -4.73
C ASP A 3 -19.13 -9.74 -4.65
N ALA A 4 -18.44 -10.26 -5.67
CA ALA A 4 -17.93 -11.63 -5.74
C ALA A 4 -16.70 -11.87 -4.84
N TRP A 5 -16.83 -11.61 -3.54
CA TRP A 5 -15.77 -11.79 -2.54
C TRP A 5 -15.47 -13.25 -2.20
N ASP A 6 -16.38 -14.15 -2.57
CA ASP A 6 -16.22 -15.60 -2.40
C ASP A 6 -15.43 -16.24 -3.56
N SER A 7 -15.11 -15.46 -4.61
CA SER A 7 -14.25 -15.94 -5.70
C SER A 7 -12.80 -16.06 -5.26
N GLU A 8 -12.13 -17.12 -5.69
CA GLU A 8 -10.69 -17.30 -5.51
C GLU A 8 -9.87 -16.86 -6.73
N ASP A 9 -10.53 -16.44 -7.82
CA ASP A 9 -9.93 -16.18 -9.15
C ASP A 9 -9.18 -14.85 -9.26
N PHE A 10 -8.88 -14.21 -8.13
CA PHE A 10 -8.12 -12.96 -8.08
C PHE A 10 -6.91 -13.07 -7.14
N HIS A 11 -5.80 -12.46 -7.55
CA HIS A 11 -4.52 -12.54 -6.82
C HIS A 11 -4.16 -11.25 -6.07
N ALA A 12 -4.84 -10.15 -6.37
CA ALA A 12 -4.55 -8.83 -5.82
C ALA A 12 -5.83 -8.04 -5.57
N ILE A 13 -5.75 -7.10 -4.63
CA ILE A 13 -6.80 -6.13 -4.31
C ILE A 13 -6.20 -4.73 -4.34
N GLU A 14 -6.94 -3.79 -4.93
CA GLU A 14 -6.58 -2.38 -4.87
C GLU A 14 -6.93 -1.84 -3.47
N ILE A 15 -5.92 -1.69 -2.62
CA ILE A 15 -6.09 -1.17 -1.25
C ILE A 15 -6.15 0.35 -1.21
N TRP A 16 -5.57 1.01 -2.22
CA TRP A 16 -5.53 2.46 -2.29
C TRP A 16 -5.89 2.94 -3.69
N ASN A 17 -7.11 3.45 -3.83
CA ASN A 17 -7.62 4.01 -5.08
C ASN A 17 -7.83 5.53 -4.92
N HIS A 18 -7.26 6.31 -5.84
CA HIS A 18 -7.33 7.78 -5.81
C HIS A 18 -8.74 8.35 -6.12
N LEU A 19 -9.54 7.66 -6.94
CA LEU A 19 -10.84 8.16 -7.43
C LEU A 19 -12.03 7.68 -6.62
N SER A 20 -12.01 6.44 -6.12
CA SER A 20 -13.06 5.93 -5.25
C SER A 20 -13.20 6.77 -3.97
N GLU A 21 -12.08 7.19 -3.35
CA GLU A 21 -12.10 8.09 -2.18
C GLU A 21 -12.69 9.49 -2.50
N TRP A 22 -12.52 9.99 -3.73
CA TRP A 22 -13.09 11.29 -4.11
C TRP A 22 -14.60 11.20 -4.38
N MET A 23 -15.05 10.15 -5.08
CA MET A 23 -16.47 9.95 -5.38
C MET A 23 -17.29 9.68 -4.12
N GLU A 24 -16.79 8.86 -3.18
CA GLU A 24 -17.49 8.54 -1.92
C GLU A 24 -17.70 9.75 -1.00
N ARG A 25 -16.91 10.82 -1.15
CA ARG A 25 -16.94 12.00 -0.27
C ARG A 25 -17.60 13.21 -0.89
N LEU A 26 -18.09 13.11 -2.14
CA LEU A 26 -18.85 14.17 -2.78
C LEU A 26 -20.21 14.35 -2.09
N THR A 27 -20.36 15.47 -1.39
CA THR A 27 -21.65 15.97 -0.92
C THR A 27 -21.99 17.26 -1.65
N ARG A 28 -23.28 17.61 -1.74
CA ARG A 28 -23.71 18.86 -2.43
C ARG A 28 -23.02 20.12 -1.89
N ARG A 29 -22.55 20.10 -0.63
CA ARG A 29 -21.92 21.24 0.06
C ARG A 29 -20.41 21.36 -0.14
N ASN A 30 -19.68 20.27 -0.36
CA ASN A 30 -18.21 20.28 -0.47
C ASN A 30 -17.70 20.18 -1.92
N LYS A 31 -18.62 20.05 -2.89
CA LYS A 31 -18.35 19.93 -4.33
C LYS A 31 -17.34 20.98 -4.80
N TRP A 32 -17.60 22.27 -4.60
CA TRP A 32 -16.69 23.33 -5.07
C TRP A 32 -15.30 23.29 -4.42
N TRP A 33 -15.19 22.92 -3.14
CA TRP A 33 -13.89 22.80 -2.47
C TRP A 33 -13.07 21.60 -2.95
N LEU A 34 -13.73 20.44 -3.16
CA LEU A 34 -13.12 19.24 -3.73
C LEU A 34 -12.71 19.42 -5.21
N TYR A 35 -13.45 20.24 -5.95
CA TYR A 35 -13.12 20.62 -7.33
C TYR A 35 -11.89 21.55 -7.39
N VAL A 36 -11.74 22.48 -6.43
CA VAL A 36 -10.61 23.42 -6.39
C VAL A 36 -9.36 22.79 -5.72
N ASN A 37 -9.53 21.81 -4.84
CA ASN A 37 -8.43 21.10 -4.15
C ASN A 37 -8.48 19.57 -4.31
N PRO A 38 -8.46 19.02 -5.55
CA PRO A 38 -8.50 17.57 -5.79
C PRO A 38 -7.30 16.83 -5.19
N ARG A 39 -6.23 17.56 -4.82
CA ARG A 39 -5.01 17.04 -4.19
C ARG A 39 -5.18 16.65 -2.71
N ARG A 40 -6.28 17.03 -2.05
CA ARG A 40 -6.54 16.80 -0.61
C ARG A 40 -7.60 15.73 -0.32
N SER A 41 -8.17 15.09 -1.35
CA SER A 41 -9.26 14.13 -1.19
C SER A 41 -8.81 12.71 -0.83
N VAL A 42 -7.60 12.32 -1.23
CA VAL A 42 -7.02 11.00 -0.95
C VAL A 42 -6.33 11.04 0.41
N ILE A 43 -6.98 10.50 1.43
CA ILE A 43 -6.54 10.64 2.82
C ILE A 43 -5.98 9.33 3.35
N ARG A 44 -6.61 8.19 3.04
CA ARG A 44 -6.16 6.84 3.43
C ARG A 44 -7.02 5.74 2.76
N PRO A 45 -6.51 4.52 2.57
CA PRO A 45 -7.33 3.32 2.37
C PRO A 45 -8.51 3.24 3.35
N THR A 46 -9.68 2.78 2.90
CA THR A 46 -10.84 2.60 3.78
C THR A 46 -10.58 1.47 4.78
N ALA A 47 -11.11 1.59 5.99
CA ALA A 47 -10.91 0.57 7.04
C ALA A 47 -11.46 -0.79 6.59
N TRP A 48 -12.65 -0.80 5.99
CA TRP A 48 -13.28 -2.02 5.47
C TRP A 48 -12.42 -2.73 4.41
N THR A 49 -11.80 -1.98 3.48
CA THR A 49 -10.90 -2.59 2.48
C THR A 49 -9.68 -3.25 3.14
N LEU A 50 -9.10 -2.61 4.16
CA LEU A 50 -7.96 -3.17 4.89
C LEU A 50 -8.34 -4.40 5.72
N GLU A 51 -9.50 -4.38 6.38
CA GLU A 51 -10.04 -5.52 7.13
C GLU A 51 -10.33 -6.70 6.19
N LYS A 52 -10.97 -6.44 5.05
CA LYS A 52 -11.23 -7.47 4.04
C LYS A 52 -9.92 -8.03 3.50
N TRP A 53 -8.94 -7.18 3.21
CA TRP A 53 -7.63 -7.61 2.74
C TRP A 53 -6.88 -8.49 3.75
N ASP A 54 -6.92 -8.18 5.05
CA ASP A 54 -6.36 -9.04 6.09
C ASP A 54 -7.10 -10.36 6.20
N SER A 55 -8.44 -10.34 6.14
CA SER A 55 -9.26 -11.56 6.21
C SER A 55 -8.91 -12.54 5.07
N LEU A 56 -8.72 -12.02 3.86
CA LEU A 56 -8.28 -12.80 2.71
C LEU A 56 -6.86 -13.33 2.93
N ASN A 57 -5.96 -12.50 3.48
CA ASN A 57 -4.59 -12.90 3.76
C ASN A 57 -4.44 -13.96 4.86
N LEU A 58 -5.42 -14.14 5.74
CA LEU A 58 -5.44 -15.29 6.66
C LEU A 58 -5.62 -16.62 5.92
N GLN A 59 -6.36 -16.62 4.81
CA GLN A 59 -6.68 -17.83 4.04
C GLN A 59 -5.68 -18.11 2.92
N ARG A 60 -5.34 -17.08 2.13
CA ARG A 60 -4.48 -17.21 0.94
C ARG A 60 -3.72 -15.92 0.68
N ARG A 61 -2.69 -15.96 -0.18
CA ARG A 61 -2.01 -14.72 -0.58
C ARG A 61 -2.95 -13.85 -1.40
N VAL A 62 -3.19 -12.62 -0.95
CA VAL A 62 -3.80 -11.56 -1.77
C VAL A 62 -2.92 -10.32 -1.67
N VAL A 63 -2.33 -9.91 -2.79
CA VAL A 63 -1.41 -8.79 -2.84
C VAL A 63 -2.16 -7.46 -2.77
N GLY A 64 -1.75 -6.58 -1.87
CA GLY A 64 -2.25 -5.20 -1.82
C GLY A 64 -1.51 -4.33 -2.81
N VAL A 65 -2.23 -3.75 -3.76
CA VAL A 65 -1.70 -2.79 -4.75
C VAL A 65 -2.45 -1.46 -4.67
N GLY A 66 -1.90 -0.42 -5.28
CA GLY A 66 -2.54 0.89 -5.35
C GLY A 66 -2.70 1.32 -6.80
N GLY A 67 -3.75 2.08 -7.07
CA GLY A 67 -4.05 2.62 -8.39
C GLY A 67 -4.45 4.09 -8.32
N VAL A 68 -4.16 4.78 -9.41
CA VAL A 68 -4.51 6.19 -9.60
C VAL A 68 -5.84 6.36 -10.33
N ASP A 69 -6.32 5.28 -10.95
CA ASP A 69 -7.56 5.20 -11.73
C ASP A 69 -7.72 6.37 -12.72
N ALA A 70 -6.64 6.88 -13.32
CA ALA A 70 -6.61 8.23 -13.87
C ALA A 70 -7.66 8.49 -14.98
N HIS A 71 -8.73 9.22 -14.64
CA HIS A 71 -9.74 9.73 -15.56
C HIS A 71 -9.75 11.27 -15.54
N ALA A 72 -9.14 11.89 -16.54
CA ALA A 72 -9.15 13.35 -16.66
C ALA A 72 -10.51 13.81 -17.21
N HIS A 73 -11.32 14.43 -16.35
CA HIS A 73 -12.62 14.95 -16.77
C HIS A 73 -12.52 16.45 -17.03
N HIS A 74 -12.80 16.84 -18.27
CA HIS A 74 -12.84 18.24 -18.69
C HIS A 74 -14.24 18.80 -18.44
N TYR A 75 -14.34 19.81 -17.58
CA TYR A 75 -15.59 20.51 -17.29
C TYR A 75 -15.53 21.95 -17.81
N PRO A 76 -16.41 22.34 -18.75
CA PRO A 76 -16.56 23.74 -19.12
C PRO A 76 -17.20 24.50 -17.95
N ILE A 77 -16.54 25.55 -17.48
CA ILE A 77 -17.02 26.43 -16.40
C ILE A 77 -17.72 27.65 -17.00
N TRP A 78 -17.17 28.22 -18.08
CA TRP A 78 -17.73 29.35 -18.81
C TRP A 78 -17.17 29.40 -20.24
N GLN A 79 -17.63 30.34 -21.09
CA GLN A 79 -17.12 30.49 -22.45
C GLN A 79 -15.59 30.70 -22.42
N ASN A 80 -14.85 29.79 -23.04
CA ASN A 80 -13.38 29.70 -23.06
C ASN A 80 -12.68 29.37 -21.72
N LEU A 81 -13.44 29.06 -20.65
CA LEU A 81 -12.88 28.63 -19.38
C LEU A 81 -13.28 27.18 -19.08
N SER A 82 -12.29 26.29 -18.99
CA SER A 82 -12.49 24.91 -18.56
C SER A 82 -11.61 24.59 -17.35
N ALA A 83 -12.11 23.74 -16.46
CA ALA A 83 -11.29 23.10 -15.44
C ALA A 83 -11.17 21.61 -15.74
N THR A 84 -9.95 21.09 -15.60
CA THR A 84 -9.68 19.65 -15.62
C THR A 84 -9.72 19.12 -14.19
N ILE A 85 -10.67 18.25 -13.91
CA ILE A 85 -10.71 17.48 -12.67
C ILE A 85 -9.81 16.25 -12.89
N PHE A 86 -8.92 15.98 -11.94
CA PHE A 86 -7.89 14.92 -12.02
C PHE A 86 -6.97 15.02 -13.25
N PRO A 87 -6.23 16.13 -13.41
CA PRO A 87 -5.23 16.19 -14.46
C PRO A 87 -4.19 15.06 -14.27
N TYR A 88 -3.88 14.33 -15.34
CA TYR A 88 -2.94 13.19 -15.33
C TYR A 88 -1.61 13.48 -14.60
N LYS A 89 -1.07 14.70 -14.75
CA LYS A 89 0.16 15.14 -14.07
C LYS A 89 0.07 15.05 -12.54
N VAL A 90 -1.12 15.22 -11.97
CA VAL A 90 -1.37 15.08 -10.53
C VAL A 90 -1.61 13.61 -10.18
N ALA A 91 -2.44 12.91 -10.96
CA ALA A 91 -2.74 11.49 -10.72
C ALA A 91 -1.45 10.65 -10.68
N PHE A 92 -0.56 10.78 -11.67
CA PHE A 92 0.71 10.04 -11.71
C PHE A 92 1.73 10.42 -10.64
N ARG A 93 1.50 11.52 -9.90
CA ARG A 93 2.34 11.95 -8.77
C ARG A 93 1.70 11.62 -7.40
N SER A 94 0.72 10.74 -7.38
CA SER A 94 0.00 10.33 -6.16
C SER A 94 0.36 8.89 -5.76
N ILE A 95 -0.50 7.92 -6.03
CA ILE A 95 -0.31 6.53 -5.64
C ILE A 95 0.78 5.88 -6.49
N GLN A 96 1.76 5.30 -5.82
CA GLN A 96 2.86 4.57 -6.45
C GLN A 96 3.00 3.20 -5.79
N VAL A 97 3.10 2.16 -6.62
CA VAL A 97 3.50 0.81 -6.19
C VAL A 97 5.00 0.69 -6.38
N HIS A 98 5.69 0.32 -5.32
CA HIS A 98 7.12 0.06 -5.31
C HIS A 98 7.32 -1.45 -5.27
N VAL A 99 8.16 -1.98 -6.15
CA VAL A 99 8.50 -3.41 -6.20
C VAL A 99 9.89 -3.63 -5.63
N LEU A 100 10.01 -4.57 -4.71
CA LEU A 100 11.28 -4.98 -4.12
C LEU A 100 11.85 -6.12 -4.97
N LEU A 101 13.07 -5.91 -5.45
CA LEU A 101 13.82 -6.89 -6.22
C LEU A 101 15.10 -7.22 -5.48
N GLU A 102 15.46 -8.50 -5.45
CA GLU A 102 16.74 -8.96 -4.88
C GLU A 102 17.92 -8.45 -5.70
N ASN A 103 17.77 -8.49 -7.03
CA ASN A 103 18.77 -8.05 -7.99
C ASN A 103 18.22 -6.90 -8.84
N PRO A 104 19.08 -5.94 -9.26
CA PRO A 104 18.68 -4.93 -10.24
C PRO A 104 18.15 -5.57 -11.52
N LEU A 105 17.16 -4.91 -12.15
CA LEU A 105 16.62 -5.37 -13.44
C LEU A 105 17.72 -5.44 -14.51
N GLU A 106 17.75 -6.56 -15.25
CA GLU A 106 18.65 -6.75 -16.39
C GLU A 106 18.27 -5.79 -17.53
N LYS A 107 18.99 -4.67 -17.66
CA LYS A 107 18.68 -3.61 -18.64
C LYS A 107 18.74 -4.09 -20.11
N GLN A 108 19.52 -5.13 -20.39
CA GLN A 108 19.76 -5.64 -21.74
C GLN A 108 18.82 -6.79 -22.11
N ASN A 109 18.05 -7.32 -21.16
CA ASN A 109 17.14 -8.44 -21.37
C ASN A 109 15.76 -8.11 -20.78
N ALA A 110 14.90 -7.57 -21.64
CA ALA A 110 13.55 -7.15 -21.26
C ALA A 110 12.70 -8.32 -20.72
N GLU A 111 12.85 -9.53 -21.28
CA GLU A 111 12.08 -10.70 -20.86
C GLU A 111 12.43 -11.11 -19.42
N LYS A 112 13.72 -11.23 -19.10
CA LYS A 112 14.18 -11.53 -17.74
C LYS A 112 13.82 -10.42 -16.75
N ALA A 113 13.89 -9.15 -17.17
CA ALA A 113 13.46 -8.03 -16.35
C ALA A 113 11.96 -8.12 -16.01
N LEU A 114 11.11 -8.44 -17.00
CA LEU A 114 9.68 -8.64 -16.80
C LEU A 114 9.39 -9.85 -15.90
N GLN A 115 10.07 -10.98 -16.12
CA GLN A 115 9.94 -12.16 -15.28
C GLN A 115 10.27 -11.85 -13.81
N SER A 116 11.35 -11.10 -13.57
CA SER A 116 11.76 -10.69 -12.22
C SER A 116 10.73 -9.77 -11.56
N LEU A 117 10.23 -8.79 -12.32
CA LEU A 117 9.19 -7.87 -11.88
C LEU A 117 7.90 -8.61 -11.49
N PHE A 118 7.38 -9.46 -12.38
CA PHE A 118 6.15 -10.20 -12.13
C PHE A 118 6.30 -11.23 -11.01
N THR A 119 7.47 -11.83 -10.86
CA THR A 119 7.75 -12.74 -9.74
C THR A 119 7.64 -12.01 -8.40
N ALA A 120 8.31 -10.86 -8.26
CA ALA A 120 8.24 -10.05 -7.05
C ALA A 120 6.80 -9.56 -6.77
N MET A 121 6.09 -9.10 -7.80
CA MET A 121 4.70 -8.67 -7.66
C MET A 121 3.79 -9.83 -7.23
N ARG A 122 3.93 -11.02 -7.83
CA ARG A 122 3.14 -12.21 -7.47
C ARG A 122 3.43 -12.71 -6.06
N SER A 123 4.67 -12.55 -5.60
CA SER A 123 5.05 -12.86 -4.22
C SER A 123 4.56 -11.81 -3.21
N GLY A 124 4.04 -10.67 -3.67
CA GLY A 124 3.62 -9.58 -2.80
C GLY A 124 4.77 -8.77 -2.24
N HIS A 125 5.96 -8.84 -2.86
CA HIS A 125 7.16 -8.07 -2.51
C HIS A 125 7.02 -6.62 -2.99
N VAL A 126 5.92 -5.98 -2.60
CA VAL A 126 5.55 -4.64 -3.03
C VAL A 126 4.98 -3.83 -1.87
N PHE A 127 5.09 -2.51 -1.96
CA PHE A 127 4.41 -1.60 -1.04
C PHE A 127 3.81 -0.42 -1.80
N VAL A 128 2.75 0.14 -1.24
CA VAL A 128 2.00 1.24 -1.82
C VAL A 128 2.34 2.51 -1.08
N THR A 129 2.52 3.61 -1.82
CA THR A 129 2.79 4.92 -1.23
C THR A 129 1.98 6.01 -1.87
N ASN A 130 1.79 7.11 -1.14
CA ASN A 130 1.31 8.36 -1.70
C ASN A 130 2.48 9.34 -1.87
N ARG A 131 3.01 9.44 -3.10
CA ARG A 131 4.13 10.30 -3.47
C ARG A 131 3.86 11.79 -3.26
N TYR A 132 2.59 12.20 -3.24
CA TYR A 132 2.20 13.56 -2.90
C TYR A 132 2.42 13.87 -1.42
N VAL A 133 2.35 12.86 -0.56
CA VAL A 133 2.57 13.00 0.88
C VAL A 133 4.06 13.06 1.20
N GLY A 134 4.90 12.26 0.54
CA GLY A 134 6.33 12.31 0.76
C GLY A 134 7.15 11.45 -0.19
N ASP A 135 8.46 11.49 0.00
CA ASP A 135 9.41 10.63 -0.69
C ASP A 135 9.66 9.35 0.10
N ALA A 136 9.33 8.20 -0.50
CA ALA A 136 9.42 6.90 0.15
C ALA A 136 10.80 6.23 0.05
N ARG A 137 11.77 6.89 -0.59
CA ARG A 137 13.14 6.36 -0.72
C ARG A 137 13.71 5.98 0.64
N GLY A 138 14.20 4.74 0.72
CA GLY A 138 14.77 4.17 1.94
C GLY A 138 13.80 3.34 2.77
N PHE A 139 12.49 3.37 2.50
CA PHE A 139 11.52 2.51 3.18
C PHE A 139 11.88 1.02 3.05
N ARG A 140 11.86 0.29 4.17
CA ARG A 140 12.00 -1.17 4.22
C ARG A 140 11.17 -1.72 5.37
N PHE A 141 10.58 -2.89 5.16
CA PHE A 141 9.95 -3.71 6.19
C PHE A 141 10.22 -5.18 5.84
N TRP A 142 10.82 -5.91 6.77
CA TRP A 142 11.24 -7.31 6.61
C TRP A 142 11.21 -7.98 7.99
N ALA A 143 11.47 -9.29 8.03
CA ALA A 143 11.60 -10.02 9.28
C ALA A 143 12.75 -11.01 9.24
N ASP A 144 13.34 -11.28 10.39
CA ASP A 144 14.22 -12.43 10.58
C ASP A 144 13.40 -13.54 11.25
N ASN A 145 13.46 -14.75 10.70
CA ASN A 145 12.86 -15.93 11.32
C ASN A 145 13.80 -16.47 12.40
N GLU A 146 13.44 -16.32 13.67
CA GLU A 146 14.28 -16.73 14.79
C GLU A 146 14.46 -18.25 14.87
N ASN A 147 13.64 -19.03 14.16
CA ASN A 147 13.76 -20.49 14.11
C ASN A 147 14.97 -20.97 13.30
N ASP A 148 15.27 -20.33 12.16
CA ASP A 148 16.30 -20.79 11.19
C ASP A 148 17.25 -19.67 10.70
N GLY A 149 17.03 -18.42 11.13
CA GLY A 149 17.80 -17.25 10.72
C GLY A 149 17.47 -16.73 9.32
N ALA A 150 16.48 -17.28 8.62
CA ALA A 150 16.10 -16.83 7.28
C ALA A 150 15.50 -15.43 7.32
N VAL A 151 15.84 -14.61 6.31
CA VAL A 151 15.25 -13.27 6.12
C VAL A 151 13.99 -13.40 5.27
N CYS A 152 12.87 -12.93 5.78
CA CYS A 152 11.58 -12.86 5.09
C CYS A 152 11.26 -11.42 4.68
N GLN A 153 10.68 -11.23 3.50
CA GLN A 153 10.21 -9.94 2.99
C GLN A 153 8.69 -9.80 3.14
N MET A 154 8.20 -8.56 3.05
CA MET A 154 6.76 -8.31 2.86
C MET A 154 6.19 -9.14 1.72
N GLY A 155 5.01 -9.75 1.91
CA GLY A 155 4.40 -10.69 0.97
C GLY A 155 4.67 -12.16 1.28
N ASP A 156 5.68 -12.46 2.10
CA ASP A 156 6.01 -13.82 2.52
C ASP A 156 4.99 -14.38 3.52
N ARG A 157 4.85 -15.71 3.47
CA ARG A 157 3.93 -16.48 4.31
C ARG A 157 4.71 -17.59 4.99
N LEU A 158 4.63 -17.66 6.31
CA LEU A 158 5.41 -18.54 7.16
C LEU A 158 4.50 -19.45 7.98
N PRO A 159 4.94 -20.67 8.34
CA PRO A 159 4.17 -21.58 9.18
C PRO A 159 3.86 -21.04 10.57
N ALA A 160 2.83 -21.59 11.23
CA ALA A 160 2.38 -21.18 12.57
C ALA A 160 3.45 -21.22 13.67
N ALA A 161 4.45 -22.09 13.52
CA ALA A 161 5.55 -22.26 14.47
C ALA A 161 6.65 -21.18 14.33
N SER A 162 6.58 -20.32 13.31
CA SER A 162 7.58 -19.28 13.06
C SER A 162 7.52 -18.18 14.11
N ARG A 163 8.69 -17.80 14.61
CA ARG A 163 8.89 -16.65 15.49
C ARG A 163 9.65 -15.59 14.71
N LEU A 164 8.95 -14.52 14.38
CA LEU A 164 9.54 -13.45 13.58
C LEU A 164 9.98 -12.29 14.47
N ARG A 165 11.17 -11.75 14.15
CA ARG A 165 11.61 -10.43 14.55
C ARG A 165 11.44 -9.49 13.38
N PHE A 166 10.43 -8.63 13.45
CA PHE A 166 10.19 -7.62 12.42
C PHE A 166 11.22 -6.51 12.52
N HIS A 167 11.65 -6.02 11.36
CA HIS A 167 12.53 -4.88 11.21
C HIS A 167 11.90 -3.87 10.27
N TYR A 168 12.12 -2.60 10.56
CA TYR A 168 11.64 -1.52 9.71
C TYR A 168 12.67 -0.40 9.57
N ARG A 169 12.59 0.27 8.43
CA ARG A 169 13.24 1.55 8.17
C ARG A 169 12.23 2.46 7.50
N LEU A 170 11.89 3.56 8.14
CA LEU A 170 11.02 4.59 7.62
C LEU A 170 11.85 5.62 6.83
N PRO A 171 11.33 6.16 5.72
CA PRO A 171 11.99 7.23 4.99
C PRO A 171 12.01 8.53 5.81
N ALA A 172 12.88 9.47 5.44
CA ALA A 172 13.04 10.75 6.16
C ALA A 172 11.74 11.57 6.26
N ASP A 173 10.87 11.47 5.25
CA ASP A 173 9.59 12.20 5.22
C ASP A 173 8.51 11.60 6.14
N ALA A 174 8.70 10.37 6.65
CA ALA A 174 7.73 9.73 7.54
C ALA A 174 7.92 10.22 8.98
N THR A 175 6.84 10.65 9.63
CA THR A 175 6.87 11.19 11.01
C THR A 175 6.47 10.16 12.06
N SER A 176 5.79 9.10 11.64
CA SER A 176 5.32 8.02 12.51
C SER A 176 4.89 6.83 11.68
N ALA A 177 4.88 5.64 12.28
CA ALA A 177 4.28 4.46 11.71
C ALA A 177 3.54 3.64 12.76
N VAL A 178 2.79 2.63 12.32
CA VAL A 178 2.16 1.64 13.18
C VAL A 178 2.41 0.27 12.56
N LEU A 179 2.91 -0.67 13.37
CA LEU A 179 2.88 -2.09 13.06
C LEU A 179 1.52 -2.63 13.49
N LEU A 180 0.79 -3.25 12.57
CA LEU A 180 -0.50 -3.86 12.82
C LEU A 180 -0.42 -5.38 12.76
N LYS A 181 -1.31 -6.04 13.50
CA LYS A 181 -1.63 -7.46 13.39
C LYS A 181 -3.14 -7.60 13.18
N ASN A 182 -3.57 -8.18 12.06
CA ASN A 182 -5.00 -8.34 11.74
C ASN A 182 -5.80 -7.03 11.88
N THR A 183 -5.27 -5.95 11.30
CA THR A 183 -5.83 -4.58 11.35
C THR A 183 -5.89 -3.95 12.76
N GLN A 184 -5.39 -4.64 13.79
CA GLN A 184 -5.25 -4.08 15.13
C GLN A 184 -3.84 -3.51 15.36
N PRO A 185 -3.69 -2.30 15.91
CA PRO A 185 -2.38 -1.73 16.24
C PRO A 185 -1.64 -2.59 17.26
N LEU A 186 -0.45 -3.07 16.90
CA LEU A 186 0.43 -3.82 17.79
C LEU A 186 1.50 -2.90 18.41
N HIS A 187 2.12 -2.05 17.58
CA HIS A 187 3.18 -1.14 18.03
C HIS A 187 3.12 0.20 17.30
N ARG A 188 3.24 1.31 18.04
CA ARG A 188 3.30 2.66 17.47
C ARG A 188 4.76 3.10 17.42
N ILE A 189 5.19 3.58 16.26
CA ILE A 189 6.59 3.85 15.92
C ILE A 189 6.76 5.35 15.69
N LYS A 190 7.80 5.94 16.29
CA LYS A 190 8.25 7.32 15.98
C LYS A 190 9.68 7.37 15.46
N GLU A 191 10.45 6.33 15.72
CA GLU A 191 11.83 6.16 15.31
C GLU A 191 11.90 5.79 13.83
N HIS A 192 12.94 6.25 13.13
CA HIS A 192 13.13 5.94 11.71
C HIS A 192 13.56 4.50 11.46
N SER A 193 14.02 3.77 12.45
CA SER A 193 14.28 2.34 12.34
C SER A 193 14.16 1.66 13.69
N GLY A 194 13.91 0.36 13.66
CA GLY A 194 13.76 -0.44 14.88
C GLY A 194 13.34 -1.86 14.57
N SER A 195 13.03 -2.60 15.62
CA SER A 195 12.56 -3.97 15.52
C SER A 195 11.49 -4.29 16.57
N CYS A 196 10.64 -5.26 16.26
CA CYS A 196 9.56 -5.72 17.14
C CYS A 196 9.36 -7.23 16.97
N ASN A 197 9.11 -7.95 18.05
CA ASN A 197 8.80 -9.38 17.96
C ASN A 197 7.35 -9.61 17.55
N SER A 198 7.12 -10.71 16.82
CA SER A 198 5.79 -11.22 16.52
C SER A 198 5.05 -11.69 17.78
N SER A 199 3.72 -11.68 17.71
CA SER A 199 2.82 -12.11 18.78
C SER A 199 1.96 -13.31 18.35
N GLY A 200 2.57 -14.29 17.66
CA GLY A 200 1.93 -15.51 17.16
C GLY A 200 1.34 -15.39 15.74
N PRO A 201 0.50 -16.35 15.30
CA PRO A 201 -0.13 -16.31 13.98
C PRO A 201 -0.92 -15.04 13.69
N GLY A 202 -0.87 -14.56 12.45
CA GLY A 202 -1.59 -13.37 11.99
C GLY A 202 -0.95 -12.70 10.77
N VAL A 203 -1.64 -11.67 10.30
CA VAL A 203 -1.25 -10.83 9.16
C VAL A 203 -0.59 -9.56 9.70
N TYR A 204 0.70 -9.37 9.44
CA TYR A 204 1.49 -8.25 9.96
C TYR A 204 1.85 -7.26 8.87
N ARG A 205 1.48 -5.98 9.03
CA ARG A 205 1.86 -4.91 8.08
C ARG A 205 2.27 -3.63 8.79
N ILE A 206 3.05 -2.80 8.11
CA ILE A 206 3.35 -1.44 8.54
C ILE A 206 2.54 -0.42 7.75
N GLU A 207 1.94 0.51 8.49
CA GLU A 207 1.34 1.72 7.96
C GLU A 207 2.15 2.94 8.39
N GLY A 208 2.72 3.66 7.43
CA GLY A 208 3.51 4.87 7.63
C GLY A 208 2.70 6.14 7.38
N PHE A 209 3.01 7.20 8.14
CA PHE A 209 2.31 8.47 8.09
C PHE A 209 3.28 9.66 8.09
N ARG A 210 2.87 10.75 7.42
CA ARG A 210 3.51 12.07 7.53
C ARG A 210 2.49 13.08 8.06
N HIS A 211 2.72 13.63 9.24
CA HIS A 211 1.81 14.58 9.90
C HIS A 211 0.33 14.13 9.86
N ARG A 212 0.07 12.85 10.21
CA ARG A 212 -1.24 12.19 10.20
C ARG A 212 -1.85 11.86 8.83
N ARG A 213 -1.18 12.17 7.72
CA ARG A 213 -1.59 11.72 6.39
C ARG A 213 -1.04 10.33 6.12
N ALA A 214 -1.89 9.44 5.60
CA ALA A 214 -1.47 8.15 5.10
C ALA A 214 -0.34 8.34 4.09
N PHE A 215 0.73 7.58 4.23
CA PHE A 215 1.89 7.72 3.37
C PHE A 215 2.34 6.39 2.78
N ILE A 216 2.48 5.34 3.59
CA ILE A 216 3.06 4.06 3.17
C ILE A 216 2.20 2.91 3.71
N TYR A 217 1.93 1.92 2.87
CA TYR A 217 1.29 0.66 3.23
C TYR A 217 2.14 -0.48 2.69
N SER A 218 2.76 -1.26 3.57
CA SER A 218 3.47 -2.47 3.15
C SER A 218 2.48 -3.59 2.82
N ASN A 219 2.86 -4.52 1.92
CA ASN A 219 2.24 -5.84 1.95
C ASN A 219 2.52 -6.54 3.29
N PRO A 220 1.68 -7.49 3.69
CA PRO A 220 1.84 -8.14 4.97
C PRO A 220 2.89 -9.25 4.92
N ILE A 221 3.56 -9.49 6.04
CA ILE A 221 4.21 -10.75 6.35
C ILE A 221 3.20 -11.57 7.14
N VAL A 222 2.89 -12.78 6.68
CA VAL A 222 1.83 -13.60 7.29
C VAL A 222 2.43 -14.79 8.01
N ILE A 223 2.06 -14.98 9.28
CA ILE A 223 2.29 -16.22 10.01
C ILE A 223 0.95 -16.96 9.98
N THR A 224 0.88 -18.11 9.29
CA THR A 224 -0.37 -18.87 9.15
C THR A 224 -0.80 -19.43 10.50
N ALA A 225 -2.12 -19.64 10.67
CA ALA A 225 -2.65 -20.36 11.83
C ALA A 225 -2.28 -21.85 11.79
#